data_AF-Q7U8Y6-F1
#
_entry.id   AF-Q7U8Y6-F1
#
_cell.length_a   1.000
_cell.length_b   1.000
_cell.length_c   1.000
_cell.angle_alpha   90.00
_cell.angle_beta   90.00
_cell.angle_gamma   90.00
#
_symmetry.space_group_name_H-M   'P 1'
#
loop_
_entity.id
_entity.type
_entity.pdbx_description
1 polymer ?
#
loop_
_entity_poly.entity_id
_entity_poly.type
_entity_poly.pdbx_seq_one_letter_code
_entity_poly.pdbx_strand_id
1 'polypeptide(L)'
;MTADVRWQQRFSNYCSALEQLETFFEPPALNEREQQGLIKAFEYTFELSWNTLRDLLRSQGNANLLGSSDTLREAFQLGLISDGETWMLMIQDRNLTSHQSHLQPRHR
;
A
#
# COMPACT_ATOMS: atom_id res chain seq x y z
N MET A 1 -10.96 16.86 -24.53
CA MET A 1 -11.32 15.65 -23.76
C MET A 1 -10.02 15.05 -23.25
N THR A 2 -9.58 15.48 -22.06
CA THR A 2 -8.44 14.83 -21.39
C THR A 2 -8.90 13.43 -21.05
N ALA A 3 -8.24 12.41 -21.60
CA ALA A 3 -8.49 11.04 -21.19
C ALA A 3 -8.36 11.00 -19.67
N ASP A 4 -9.43 10.61 -18.99
CA ASP A 4 -9.43 10.42 -17.54
C ASP A 4 -8.53 9.22 -17.23
N VAL A 5 -7.23 9.49 -17.08
CA VAL A 5 -6.23 8.46 -16.90
C VAL A 5 -6.32 8.02 -15.44
N ARG A 6 -7.17 7.03 -15.19
CA ARG A 6 -7.46 6.46 -13.86
C ARG A 6 -6.24 6.25 -12.96
N TRP A 7 -5.09 5.84 -13.52
CA TRP A 7 -3.87 5.66 -12.73
C TRP A 7 -3.28 6.99 -12.24
N GLN A 8 -3.41 8.09 -12.98
CA GLN A 8 -2.96 9.42 -12.55
C GLN A 8 -3.77 9.94 -11.37
N GLN A 9 -5.10 9.76 -11.41
CA GLN A 9 -5.96 10.12 -10.27
C GLN A 9 -5.61 9.29 -9.03
N ARG A 10 -5.37 7.98 -9.20
CA ARG A 10 -4.92 7.12 -8.09
C ARG A 10 -3.55 7.50 -7.57
N PHE A 11 -2.63 7.88 -8.45
CA PHE A 11 -1.31 8.34 -8.06
C PHE A 11 -1.39 9.63 -7.23
N SER A 12 -2.23 10.59 -7.63
CA SER A 12 -2.49 11.78 -6.82
C SER A 12 -3.01 11.42 -5.42
N ASN A 13 -3.98 10.50 -5.34
CA ASN A 13 -4.52 10.04 -4.06
C ASN A 13 -3.45 9.32 -3.22
N TYR A 14 -2.58 8.52 -3.85
CA TYR A 14 -1.46 7.86 -3.18
C TYR A 14 -0.48 8.88 -2.59
N CYS A 15 -0.11 9.92 -3.33
CA CYS A 15 0.78 10.97 -2.84
C CYS A 15 0.18 11.66 -1.61
N SER A 16 -1.10 12.06 -1.66
CA SER A 16 -1.76 12.67 -0.50
C SER A 16 -1.85 11.73 0.71
N ALA A 17 -2.08 10.43 0.49
CA ALA A 17 -2.09 9.45 1.57
C ALA A 17 -0.70 9.23 2.17
N LEU A 18 0.34 9.24 1.34
CA LEU A 18 1.73 9.14 1.78
C LEU A 18 2.15 10.36 2.60
N GLU A 19 1.84 11.56 2.13
CA GLU A 19 2.08 12.80 2.88
C GLU A 19 1.40 12.74 4.26
N GLN A 20 0.16 12.25 4.32
CA GLN A 20 -0.55 12.07 5.59
C GLN A 20 0.13 11.02 6.49
N LEU A 21 0.56 9.89 5.93
CA LEU A 21 1.28 8.85 6.67
C LEU A 21 2.58 9.40 7.28
N GLU A 22 3.32 10.22 6.52
CA GLU A 22 4.57 10.81 6.97
C GLU A 22 4.39 11.73 8.20
N THR A 23 3.23 12.37 8.35
CA THR A 23 2.95 13.22 9.53
C THR A 23 2.98 12.47 10.86
N PHE A 24 2.79 11.15 10.87
CA PHE A 24 2.84 10.34 12.09
C PHE A 24 4.26 10.11 12.61
N PHE A 25 5.29 10.43 11.82
CA PHE A 25 6.69 10.31 12.26
C PHE A 25 7.23 11.62 12.85
N GLU A 26 6.45 12.70 12.79
CA GLU A 26 6.80 13.98 13.38
C GLU A 26 6.52 14.00 14.89
N PRO A 27 7.35 14.67 15.71
CA PRO A 27 7.09 14.84 17.14
C PRO A 27 5.75 15.54 17.41
N PRO A 28 5.08 15.25 18.54
CA PRO A 28 5.50 14.41 19.66
C PRO A 28 5.32 12.89 19.41
N ALA A 29 5.82 12.06 20.33
CA ALA A 29 5.61 10.61 20.26
C ALA A 29 4.11 10.25 20.26
N LEU A 30 3.74 9.27 19.44
CA LEU A 30 2.35 8.85 19.25
C LEU A 30 1.74 8.23 20.51
N ASN A 31 0.55 8.68 20.88
CA ASN A 31 -0.30 8.00 21.85
C ASN A 31 -0.99 6.77 21.25
N GLU A 32 -1.65 5.95 22.07
CA GLU A 32 -2.30 4.70 21.63
C GLU A 32 -3.29 4.90 20.48
N ARG A 33 -4.08 5.98 20.51
CA ARG A 33 -5.04 6.29 19.44
C ARG A 33 -4.33 6.67 18.15
N GLU A 34 -3.26 7.45 18.24
CA GLU A 34 -2.46 7.85 17.09
C GLU A 34 -1.69 6.67 16.48
N GLN A 35 -1.23 5.71 17.30
CA GLN A 35 -0.65 4.46 16.82
C GLN A 35 -1.65 3.64 15.99
N GLN A 36 -2.93 3.57 16.42
CA GLN A 36 -3.98 2.96 15.58
C GLN A 36 -4.22 3.75 14.30
N GLY A 37 -4.15 5.08 14.37
CA GLY A 37 -4.19 5.97 13.20
C GLY A 37 -3.08 5.67 12.20
N LEU A 38 -1.84 5.53 12.68
CA LEU A 38 -0.67 5.17 11.88
C LEU A 38 -0.88 3.82 11.18
N ILE A 39 -1.35 2.80 11.90
CA ILE A 39 -1.63 1.48 11.30
C ILE A 39 -2.64 1.61 10.16
N LYS A 40 -3.74 2.35 10.35
CA LYS A 40 -4.76 2.55 9.32
C LYS A 40 -4.26 3.38 8.14
N ALA A 41 -3.46 4.42 8.41
CA ALA A 41 -2.82 5.22 7.38
C ALA A 41 -1.86 4.37 6.54
N PHE A 42 -1.07 3.49 7.17
CA PHE A 42 -0.21 2.53 6.48
C PHE A 42 -1.01 1.57 5.60
N GLU A 43 -2.05 0.92 6.14
CA GLU A 43 -2.88 -0.03 5.38
C GLU A 43 -3.49 0.60 4.13
N TYR A 44 -4.04 1.81 4.26
CA TYR A 44 -4.65 2.54 3.15
C TYR A 44 -3.61 3.01 2.12
N THR A 45 -2.48 3.55 2.58
CA THR A 45 -1.40 4.03 1.71
C THR A 45 -0.79 2.86 0.92
N PHE A 46 -0.55 1.74 1.58
CA PHE A 46 -0.09 0.51 0.93
C PHE A 46 -1.10 0.04 -0.12
N GLU A 47 -2.39 -0.01 0.21
CA GLU A 47 -3.44 -0.40 -0.73
C GLU A 47 -3.50 0.51 -1.96
N LEU A 48 -3.36 1.83 -1.79
CA LEU A 48 -3.31 2.77 -2.91
C LEU A 48 -2.06 2.59 -3.78
N SER A 49 -0.90 2.31 -3.18
CA SER A 49 0.36 2.18 -3.91
C SER A 49 0.31 1.06 -4.96
N TRP A 50 -0.04 -0.17 -4.56
CA TRP A 50 -0.06 -1.31 -5.47
C TRP A 50 -1.23 -1.21 -6.45
N ASN A 51 -2.37 -0.63 -6.06
CA ASN A 51 -3.48 -0.38 -6.98
C ASN A 51 -3.10 0.65 -8.07
N THR A 52 -2.28 1.65 -7.73
CA THR A 52 -1.77 2.64 -8.67
C THR A 52 -0.83 1.99 -9.68
N LEU A 53 0.13 1.20 -9.21
CA LEU A 53 1.03 0.42 -10.07
C LEU A 53 0.27 -0.53 -10.98
N ARG A 54 -0.73 -1.23 -10.46
CA ARG A 54 -1.57 -2.14 -11.24
C ARG A 54 -2.30 -1.40 -12.36
N ASP A 55 -2.92 -0.26 -12.06
CA ASP A 55 -3.66 0.52 -13.05
C ASP A 55 -2.71 1.14 -14.10
N LEU A 56 -1.50 1.55 -13.69
CA LEU A 56 -0.44 1.98 -14.62
C LEU A 56 -0.03 0.84 -15.56
N LEU A 57 0.34 -0.32 -15.02
CA LEU A 57 0.78 -1.48 -15.81
C LEU A 57 -0.31 -2.00 -16.74
N ARG A 58 -1.58 -2.00 -16.29
CA ARG A 58 -2.73 -2.31 -17.14
C ARG A 58 -2.90 -1.31 -18.28
N SER A 59 -2.67 -0.03 -18.03
CA SER A 59 -2.70 1.00 -19.08
C SER A 59 -1.59 0.82 -20.13
N GLN A 60 -0.51 0.13 -19.78
CA GLN A 60 0.61 -0.22 -20.66
C GLN A 60 0.45 -1.60 -21.35
N GLY A 61 -0.67 -2.30 -21.11
CA GLY A 61 -1.00 -3.57 -21.76
C GLY A 61 -0.81 -4.82 -20.90
N ASN A 62 -0.40 -4.71 -19.64
CA ASN A 62 -0.27 -5.87 -18.75
C ASN A 62 -1.62 -6.21 -18.09
N ALA A 63 -2.40 -7.09 -18.73
CA ALA A 63 -3.76 -7.43 -18.31
C ALA A 63 -3.86 -8.47 -17.18
N ASN A 64 -2.78 -9.20 -16.87
CA ASN A 64 -2.84 -10.42 -16.04
C ASN A 64 -2.50 -10.18 -14.56
N LEU A 65 -2.43 -8.93 -14.11
CA LEU A 65 -2.14 -8.58 -12.71
C LEU A 65 -3.40 -8.74 -11.84
N LEU A 66 -3.36 -9.64 -10.87
CA LEU A 66 -4.47 -10.04 -10.01
C LEU A 66 -4.39 -9.42 -8.61
N GLY A 67 -3.21 -9.30 -8.02
CA GLY A 67 -3.02 -8.89 -6.62
C GLY A 67 -1.85 -7.92 -6.39
N SER A 68 -1.49 -7.71 -5.13
CA SER A 68 -0.36 -6.86 -4.76
C SER A 68 0.99 -7.53 -5.07
N SER A 69 1.10 -8.84 -4.83
CA SER A 69 2.36 -9.60 -4.98
C SER A 69 2.88 -9.64 -6.42
N ASP A 70 2.03 -9.99 -7.38
CA ASP A 70 2.37 -10.02 -8.81
C ASP A 70 2.55 -8.61 -9.37
N THR A 71 1.71 -7.65 -8.97
CA THR A 71 1.87 -6.24 -9.36
C THR A 71 3.20 -5.66 -8.90
N LEU A 72 3.58 -5.85 -7.63
CA LEU A 72 4.83 -5.30 -7.08
C LEU A 72 6.05 -5.99 -7.68
N ARG A 73 5.98 -7.31 -7.94
CA ARG A 73 7.05 -8.02 -8.63
C ARG A 73 7.28 -7.48 -10.04
N GLU A 74 6.21 -7.29 -10.81
CA GLU A 74 6.28 -6.73 -12.15
C GLU A 74 6.82 -5.29 -12.12
N ALA A 75 6.31 -4.45 -11.21
CA ALA A 75 6.76 -3.08 -11.07
C ALA A 75 8.25 -2.98 -10.72
N PHE A 76 8.77 -3.89 -9.88
CA PHE A 76 10.19 -4.00 -9.59
C PHE A 76 11.00 -4.46 -10.80
N GLN A 77 10.54 -5.48 -11.52
CA GLN A 77 11.20 -5.96 -12.75
C GLN A 77 11.32 -4.88 -13.83
N LEU A 78 10.33 -4.00 -13.93
CA LEU A 78 10.30 -2.87 -14.87
C LEU A 78 11.00 -1.61 -14.32
N GLY A 79 11.54 -1.64 -13.10
CA GLY A 79 12.24 -0.52 -12.49
C GLY A 79 11.34 0.66 -12.10
N LEU A 80 10.03 0.45 -11.96
CA LEU A 80 9.08 1.47 -11.50
C LEU A 80 9.18 1.73 -10.00
N ILE A 81 9.64 0.72 -9.25
CA ILE A 81 9.94 0.80 -7.83
C ILE A 81 11.33 0.21 -7.58
N SER A 82 12.01 0.74 -6.58
CA SER A 82 13.23 0.17 -6.03
C SER A 82 12.93 -0.77 -4.87
N ASP A 83 13.90 -1.63 -4.53
CA ASP A 83 13.86 -2.50 -3.35
C ASP A 83 12.60 -3.37 -3.25
N GLY A 84 12.47 -4.31 -4.19
CA GLY A 84 11.35 -5.25 -4.21
C GLY A 84 11.22 -6.08 -2.92
N GLU A 85 12.30 -6.33 -2.19
CA GLU A 85 12.26 -7.08 -0.93
C GLU A 85 11.48 -6.34 0.14
N THR A 86 11.75 -5.05 0.34
CA THR A 86 10.99 -4.20 1.28
C THR A 86 9.52 -4.15 0.93
N TRP A 87 9.17 -4.06 -0.36
CA TRP A 87 7.76 -4.12 -0.81
C TRP A 87 7.10 -5.45 -0.50
N MET A 88 7.82 -6.56 -0.63
CA MET A 88 7.31 -7.89 -0.28
C MET A 88 7.16 -8.08 1.23
N LEU A 89 8.00 -7.45 2.05
CA LEU A 89 7.85 -7.41 3.51
C LEU A 89 6.61 -6.61 3.90
N MET A 90 6.36 -5.46 3.27
CA MET A 90 5.16 -4.65 3.55
C MET A 90 3.85 -5.39 3.27
N ILE A 91 3.81 -6.35 2.33
CA ILE A 91 2.65 -7.25 2.16
C ILE A 91 2.39 -8.07 3.43
N GLN A 92 3.45 -8.56 4.07
CA GLN A 92 3.36 -9.35 5.30
C GLN A 92 2.88 -8.47 6.46
N ASP A 93 3.46 -7.27 6.60
CA ASP A 93 3.04 -6.30 7.62
C ASP A 93 1.57 -5.93 7.47
N ARG A 94 1.12 -5.63 6.24
CA ARG A 94 -0.30 -5.36 5.98
C ARG A 94 -1.19 -6.55 6.36
N ASN A 95 -0.75 -7.77 6.08
CA ASN A 95 -1.52 -8.95 6.48
C ASN A 95 -1.60 -9.07 8.00
N LEU A 96 -0.52 -8.77 8.74
CA LEU A 96 -0.52 -8.78 10.20
C LEU A 96 -1.44 -7.70 10.79
N THR A 97 -1.42 -6.49 10.25
CA THR A 97 -2.29 -5.38 10.73
C THR A 97 -3.76 -5.65 10.43
N SER A 98 -4.07 -6.26 9.29
CA SER A 98 -5.44 -6.60 8.90
C SER A 98 -5.98 -7.84 9.63
N HIS A 99 -5.09 -8.72 10.12
CA HIS A 99 -5.45 -9.94 10.88
C HIS A 99 -5.41 -9.75 12.41
N GLN A 100 -5.68 -8.54 12.92
CA GLN A 100 -6.18 -8.38 14.31
C GLN A 100 -7.58 -9.03 14.53
N SER A 101 -7.94 -10.03 13.73
CA SER A 101 -9.04 -10.96 13.93
C SER A 101 -8.68 -11.95 15.05
N HIS A 102 -8.99 -11.57 16.29
CA HIS A 102 -9.15 -12.45 17.45
C HIS A 102 -8.24 -13.70 17.50
N LEU A 103 -7.10 -13.58 18.17
CA LEU A 103 -6.49 -14.74 18.81
C LEU A 103 -7.42 -15.16 19.97
N GLN A 104 -8.46 -15.95 19.69
CA GLN A 104 -9.08 -16.75 20.76
C GLN A 104 -8.02 -17.74 21.21
N PRO A 105 -7.64 -17.76 22.51
CA PRO A 105 -6.78 -18.80 23.01
C PRO A 105 -7.51 -20.12 22.80
N ARG A 106 -6.92 -21.00 21.98
CA ARG A 106 -7.28 -22.42 21.99
C ARG A 106 -6.90 -22.95 23.36
N HIS A 107 -7.82 -22.86 24.31
CA HIS A 107 -7.80 -23.69 25.50
C HIS A 107 -7.88 -25.14 25.03
N ARG A 108 -6.77 -25.87 25.21
CA ARG A 108 -6.75 -27.32 25.28
C ARG A 108 -6.86 -27.73 26.74
#